data_AF-A0A940C3T9-F1
#
_entry.id   AF-A0A940C3T9-F1
#
_cell.length_a   1.000
_cell.length_b   1.000
_cell.length_c   1.000
_cell.angle_alpha   90.00
_cell.angle_beta   90.00
_cell.angle_gamma   90.00
#
_symmetry.space_group_name_H-M   'P 1'
#
loop_
_entity.id
_entity.type
_entity.pdbx_description
1 polymer ?
#
loop_
_entity_poly.entity_id
_entity_poly.type
_entity_poly.pdbx_seq_one_letter_code
_entity_poly.pdbx_strand_id
1 'polypeptide(L)'
;MKKRFLAAVLALLLTIAVMPMAVADSIGTFDVPEGYDETDYYAALAFLEIEDENGIKNGTKIRSDYNPENPETWWFIDSDEFNWGFIWYETDEGKILGTIDLYHMDVVGVMDMSLCRNLDTFVVLYTEVSEIIAPDTMLPLTISASFNPMLSVIDTTRCTSNLEMIFAHDNQNLINLDLSENTGLVSIYADNNSNLMSLELPHTETLSSIDCYNCDLSSLDLTGLSGLRMLQCYSNHLNALDVSDCNVLMNLDCHANELTELDLSTNGLLFCLDCTGNNINELDFSNNTNIQINGIIAEGDGSIADKTWQPPFYFDDLITYTAYAQPESGSEFLGWFNEDGELLSTEYALDYSSLLGQNIRLIARFTGGEALPGDIDGSGAVNINDALLALRAAMGIIELTPEQISAGDMNGNGSIGVDDAVMILRIAMGLIN
;
A
#
# COMPACT_ATOMS: atom_id res chain seq x y z
N MET A 1 26.47 -15.07 6.17
CA MET A 1 25.64 -14.64 5.03
C MET A 1 25.46 -13.12 4.96
N LYS A 2 25.22 -12.40 6.08
CA LYS A 2 25.07 -10.92 6.12
C LYS A 2 26.25 -10.05 5.64
N LYS A 3 27.47 -10.58 5.47
CA LYS A 3 28.63 -9.82 4.95
C LYS A 3 28.78 -9.84 3.42
N ARG A 4 28.06 -10.73 2.71
CA ARG A 4 28.10 -10.78 1.23
C ARG A 4 27.03 -9.90 0.59
N PHE A 5 25.95 -9.60 1.31
CA PHE A 5 24.90 -8.69 0.84
C PHE A 5 25.38 -7.22 0.90
N LEU A 6 26.07 -6.84 1.98
CA LEU A 6 26.66 -5.50 2.10
C LEU A 6 27.80 -5.24 1.08
N ALA A 7 28.45 -6.29 0.57
CA ALA A 7 29.50 -6.17 -0.45
C ALA A 7 28.93 -5.98 -1.87
N ALA A 8 27.69 -6.39 -2.12
CA ALA A 8 27.00 -6.13 -3.38
C ALA A 8 26.44 -4.70 -3.41
N VAL A 9 25.91 -4.22 -2.28
CA VAL A 9 25.43 -2.83 -2.13
C VAL A 9 26.59 -1.81 -2.11
N LEU A 10 27.74 -2.15 -1.50
CA LEU A 10 28.94 -1.28 -1.56
C LEU A 10 29.65 -1.30 -2.94
N ALA A 11 29.42 -2.31 -3.78
CA ALA A 11 29.99 -2.35 -5.12
C ALA A 11 29.24 -1.45 -6.10
N LEU A 12 27.98 -1.11 -5.81
CA LEU A 12 27.17 -0.19 -6.60
C LEU A 12 27.43 1.29 -6.23
N LEU A 13 27.82 1.57 -4.98
CA LEU A 13 28.17 2.91 -4.50
C LEU A 13 29.54 3.44 -5.00
N LEU A 14 30.25 2.70 -5.85
CA LEU A 14 31.57 3.05 -6.37
C LEU A 14 31.60 3.37 -7.88
N THR A 15 30.45 3.40 -8.55
CA THR A 15 30.29 4.02 -9.89
C THR A 15 30.00 5.52 -9.81
N ILE A 16 30.54 6.18 -8.78
CA ILE A 16 30.54 7.63 -8.63
C ILE A 16 31.23 8.26 -9.85
N ALA A 17 30.47 9.03 -10.63
CA ALA A 17 30.94 10.16 -11.45
C ALA A 17 31.90 9.88 -12.63
N VAL A 18 31.83 8.70 -13.28
CA VAL A 18 32.69 8.40 -14.46
C VAL A 18 31.93 8.45 -15.80
N MET A 19 30.60 8.50 -15.82
CA MET A 19 29.83 8.32 -17.06
C MET A 19 30.08 9.33 -18.19
N PRO A 20 30.23 10.66 -17.99
CA PRO A 20 30.39 11.54 -19.16
C PRO A 20 31.74 11.31 -19.86
N MET A 21 32.76 10.80 -19.14
CA MET A 21 34.05 10.46 -19.75
C MET A 21 34.10 9.04 -20.34
N ALA A 22 33.47 8.05 -19.71
CA ALA A 22 33.51 6.67 -20.20
C ALA A 22 32.59 6.43 -21.41
N VAL A 23 31.44 7.13 -21.48
CA VAL A 23 30.52 7.08 -22.63
C VAL A 23 31.14 7.82 -23.83
N ALA A 24 31.78 8.97 -23.60
CA ALA A 24 32.48 9.73 -24.65
C ALA A 24 33.62 8.93 -25.31
N ASP A 25 34.32 8.07 -24.56
CA ASP A 25 35.40 7.24 -25.09
C ASP A 25 34.90 6.10 -26.02
N SER A 26 33.63 5.66 -25.91
CA SER A 26 33.06 4.59 -26.74
C SER A 26 32.13 5.05 -27.86
N ILE A 27 31.43 6.17 -27.68
CA ILE A 27 30.42 6.69 -28.63
C ILE A 27 31.02 7.75 -29.58
N GLY A 28 32.16 8.36 -29.19
CA GLY A 28 32.77 9.49 -29.89
C GLY A 28 32.33 10.82 -29.29
N THR A 29 33.17 11.85 -29.42
CA THR A 29 32.85 13.22 -29.01
C THR A 29 32.15 13.94 -30.16
N PHE A 30 30.89 14.32 -29.98
CA PHE A 30 30.15 15.13 -30.94
C PHE A 30 30.12 16.59 -30.50
N ASP A 31 30.08 17.52 -31.46
CA ASP A 31 29.87 18.92 -31.15
C ASP A 31 28.42 19.09 -30.66
N VAL A 32 28.24 19.54 -29.41
CA VAL A 32 26.92 19.78 -28.83
C VAL A 32 26.23 20.92 -29.59
N PRO A 33 25.04 20.71 -30.16
CA PRO A 33 24.34 21.75 -30.92
C PRO A 33 23.98 22.96 -30.06
N GLU A 34 23.88 24.13 -30.69
CA GLU A 34 23.40 25.35 -30.03
C GLU A 34 21.97 25.12 -29.47
N GLY A 35 21.73 25.53 -28.22
CA GLY A 35 20.45 25.31 -27.54
C GLY A 35 20.34 24.04 -26.70
N TYR A 36 21.41 23.23 -26.60
CA TYR A 36 21.44 22.02 -25.77
C TYR A 36 22.45 22.15 -24.60
N ASP A 37 22.08 21.66 -23.43
CA ASP A 37 23.03 21.48 -22.32
C ASP A 37 23.94 20.28 -22.64
N GLU A 38 25.25 20.45 -22.47
CA GLU A 38 26.25 19.41 -22.78
C GLU A 38 25.99 18.11 -22.01
N THR A 39 25.61 18.23 -20.74
CA THR A 39 25.44 17.08 -19.87
C THR A 39 24.18 16.29 -20.23
N ASP A 40 23.08 17.01 -20.43
CA ASP A 40 21.80 16.44 -20.85
C ASP A 40 21.93 15.76 -22.23
N TYR A 41 22.61 16.41 -23.18
CA TYR A 41 22.84 15.88 -24.53
C TYR A 41 23.56 14.53 -24.49
N TYR A 42 24.65 14.43 -23.72
CA TYR A 42 25.43 13.20 -23.66
C TYR A 42 24.70 12.08 -22.90
N ALA A 43 23.90 12.39 -21.88
CA ALA A 43 23.07 11.41 -21.20
C ALA A 43 22.01 10.81 -22.14
N ALA A 44 21.32 11.67 -22.89
CA ALA A 44 20.34 11.24 -23.89
C ALA A 44 20.98 10.40 -25.00
N LEU A 45 22.10 10.86 -25.55
CA LEU A 45 22.85 10.13 -26.56
C LEU A 45 23.29 8.75 -26.05
N ALA A 46 23.80 8.66 -24.82
CA ALA A 46 24.20 7.40 -24.20
C ALA A 46 23.06 6.38 -24.22
N PHE A 47 21.86 6.81 -23.82
CA PHE A 47 20.68 5.96 -23.81
C PHE A 47 20.20 5.59 -25.22
N LEU A 48 20.21 6.54 -26.16
CA LEU A 48 19.79 6.32 -27.55
C LEU A 48 20.69 5.35 -28.30
N GLU A 49 21.96 5.25 -27.91
CA GLU A 49 22.96 4.37 -28.50
C GLU A 49 22.96 2.95 -27.91
N ILE A 50 22.16 2.67 -26.88
CA ILE A 50 21.96 1.31 -26.36
C ILE A 50 21.30 0.45 -27.43
N GLU A 51 21.93 -0.70 -27.72
CA GLU A 51 21.41 -1.72 -28.63
C GLU A 51 20.63 -2.81 -27.88
N ASP A 52 19.55 -3.30 -28.49
CA ASP A 52 18.86 -4.49 -28.02
C ASP A 52 19.54 -5.81 -28.44
N GLU A 53 18.90 -6.94 -28.14
CA GLU A 53 19.41 -8.27 -28.49
C GLU A 53 19.60 -8.49 -30.00
N ASN A 54 18.97 -7.67 -30.85
CA ASN A 54 19.08 -7.71 -32.30
C ASN A 54 20.08 -6.67 -32.85
N GLY A 55 20.75 -5.90 -31.99
CA GLY A 55 21.66 -4.82 -32.39
C GLY A 55 20.93 -3.55 -32.85
N ILE A 56 19.64 -3.38 -32.53
CA ILE A 56 18.87 -2.19 -32.90
C ILE A 56 19.00 -1.16 -31.77
N LYS A 57 19.54 0.01 -32.10
CA LYS A 57 19.69 1.13 -31.18
C LYS A 57 18.35 1.73 -30.77
N ASN A 58 18.23 2.14 -29.52
CA ASN A 58 17.06 2.85 -28.99
C ASN A 58 16.66 4.05 -29.86
N GLY A 59 17.63 4.85 -30.32
CA GLY A 59 17.36 5.98 -31.21
C GLY A 59 16.64 5.57 -32.50
N THR A 60 17.01 4.44 -33.10
CA THR A 60 16.35 3.91 -34.31
C THR A 60 14.92 3.44 -34.03
N LYS A 61 14.61 3.02 -32.80
CA LYS A 61 13.26 2.62 -32.38
C LYS A 61 12.34 3.83 -32.21
N ILE A 62 12.89 4.97 -31.79
CA ILE A 62 12.16 6.24 -31.74
C ILE A 62 11.95 6.76 -33.16
N ARG A 63 13.00 6.79 -33.98
CA ARG A 63 12.95 7.30 -35.35
C ARG A 63 13.83 6.51 -36.30
N SER A 64 13.25 6.06 -37.42
CA SER A 64 13.96 5.21 -38.39
C SER A 64 15.19 5.86 -39.06
N ASP A 65 15.25 7.20 -39.10
CA ASP A 65 16.36 7.99 -39.64
C ASP A 65 17.22 8.61 -38.52
N TYR A 66 17.22 7.99 -37.34
CA TYR A 66 18.05 8.38 -36.20
C TYR A 66 19.50 8.64 -36.60
N ASN A 67 20.00 9.79 -36.13
CA ASN A 67 21.38 10.21 -36.28
C ASN A 67 21.90 10.74 -34.92
N PRO A 68 22.95 10.14 -34.34
CA PRO A 68 23.54 10.61 -33.08
C PRO A 68 24.09 12.04 -33.16
N GLU A 69 24.44 12.55 -34.35
CA GLU A 69 24.92 13.93 -34.51
C GLU A 69 23.79 14.98 -34.62
N ASN A 70 22.54 14.54 -34.79
CA ASN A 70 21.41 15.44 -35.06
C ASN A 70 20.23 15.18 -34.11
N PRO A 71 20.11 15.93 -33.00
CA PRO A 71 19.01 15.83 -32.04
C PRO A 71 17.62 16.01 -32.62
N GLU A 72 17.48 16.70 -33.75
CA GLU A 72 16.21 16.77 -34.48
C GLU A 72 15.71 15.39 -34.94
N THR A 73 16.53 14.33 -34.83
CA THR A 73 16.15 12.94 -35.11
C THR A 73 15.81 12.11 -33.87
N TRP A 74 15.93 12.69 -32.67
CA TRP A 74 15.72 11.99 -31.39
C TRP A 74 14.29 12.10 -30.88
N TRP A 75 13.45 12.82 -31.60
CA TRP A 75 12.06 13.04 -31.30
C TRP A 75 11.22 13.20 -32.58
N PHE A 76 9.89 13.16 -32.43
CA PHE A 76 8.93 13.41 -33.49
C PHE A 76 7.60 13.93 -32.94
N ILE A 77 6.76 14.45 -33.83
CA ILE A 77 5.37 14.85 -33.53
C ILE A 77 4.43 13.83 -34.17
N ASP A 78 3.48 13.31 -33.41
CA ASP A 78 2.46 12.38 -33.93
C ASP A 78 1.25 13.09 -34.57
N SER A 79 0.24 12.32 -34.96
CA SER A 79 -0.98 12.85 -35.58
C SER A 79 -1.86 13.68 -34.65
N ASP A 80 -1.67 13.53 -33.35
CA ASP A 80 -2.43 14.24 -32.31
C ASP A 80 -1.64 15.44 -31.76
N GLU A 81 -0.53 15.81 -32.42
CA GLU A 81 0.35 16.93 -32.10
C GLU A 81 1.09 16.78 -30.76
N PHE A 82 1.32 15.54 -30.30
CA PHE A 82 2.18 15.25 -29.15
C PHE A 82 3.64 15.08 -29.57
N ASN A 83 4.55 15.63 -28.76
CA ASN A 83 6.00 15.44 -28.93
C ASN A 83 6.43 14.17 -28.21
N TRP A 84 7.11 13.27 -28.92
CA TRP A 84 7.64 12.03 -28.36
C TRP A 84 9.14 11.94 -28.59
N GLY A 85 9.89 11.42 -27.63
CA GLY A 85 11.34 11.26 -27.67
C GLY A 85 12.06 12.20 -26.71
N PHE A 86 13.22 12.68 -27.15
CA PHE A 86 14.10 13.57 -26.39
C PHE A 86 14.18 14.93 -27.07
N ILE A 87 13.69 15.98 -26.41
CA ILE A 87 13.64 17.35 -26.94
C ILE A 87 14.18 18.35 -25.93
N TRP A 88 15.00 19.30 -26.38
CA TRP A 88 15.37 20.49 -25.62
C TRP A 88 14.90 21.73 -26.36
N TYR A 89 14.49 22.73 -25.59
CA TYR A 89 13.95 23.97 -26.13
C TYR A 89 14.35 25.16 -25.25
N GLU A 90 14.45 26.34 -25.87
CA GLU A 90 14.70 27.59 -25.17
C GLU A 90 13.37 28.25 -24.81
N THR A 91 13.20 28.63 -23.54
CA THR A 91 12.03 29.36 -23.06
C THR A 91 12.08 30.83 -23.48
N ASP A 92 10.96 31.55 -23.36
CA ASP A 92 10.90 33.01 -23.56
C ASP A 92 11.86 33.79 -22.64
N GLU A 93 12.29 33.19 -21.53
CA GLU A 93 13.23 33.76 -20.57
C GLU A 93 14.71 33.43 -20.90
N GLY A 94 14.96 32.71 -22.01
CA GLY A 94 16.29 32.29 -22.44
C GLY A 94 16.85 31.11 -21.65
N LYS A 95 16.00 30.33 -20.97
CA LYS A 95 16.42 29.12 -20.26
C LYS A 95 16.28 27.92 -21.20
N ILE A 96 17.27 27.04 -21.23
CA ILE A 96 17.16 25.76 -21.92
C ILE A 96 16.47 24.76 -20.97
N LEU A 97 15.39 24.13 -21.42
CA LEU A 97 14.69 23.05 -20.74
C LEU A 97 14.67 21.81 -21.62
N GLY A 98 14.58 20.65 -21.00
CA GLY A 98 14.47 19.37 -21.69
C GLY A 98 13.25 18.58 -21.26
N THR A 99 12.67 17.87 -22.22
CA THR A 99 11.55 16.96 -22.04
C THR A 99 11.95 15.59 -22.60
N ILE A 100 11.73 14.57 -21.78
CA ILE A 100 11.80 13.17 -22.19
C ILE A 100 10.37 12.63 -22.11
N ASP A 101 9.83 12.21 -23.25
CA ASP A 101 8.51 11.62 -23.32
C ASP A 101 8.50 10.39 -24.21
N LEU A 102 8.57 9.22 -23.59
CA LEU A 102 8.62 7.92 -24.25
C LEU A 102 7.34 7.16 -23.91
N TYR A 103 6.52 6.92 -24.91
CA TYR A 103 5.23 6.22 -24.78
C TYR A 103 5.10 5.15 -25.85
N HIS A 104 4.87 3.90 -25.46
CA HIS A 104 4.77 2.75 -26.37
C HIS A 104 5.98 2.61 -27.31
N MET A 105 7.18 2.72 -26.74
CA MET A 105 8.43 2.56 -27.47
C MET A 105 9.20 1.35 -26.95
N ASP A 106 9.65 0.48 -27.85
CA ASP A 106 10.42 -0.73 -27.51
C ASP A 106 11.87 -0.44 -27.07
N VAL A 107 12.13 0.74 -26.49
CA VAL A 107 13.45 1.14 -25.98
C VAL A 107 13.83 0.30 -24.76
N VAL A 108 15.10 -0.07 -24.66
CA VAL A 108 15.61 -1.05 -23.69
C VAL A 108 16.77 -0.50 -22.87
N GLY A 109 17.14 -1.23 -21.81
CA GLY A 109 18.39 -1.03 -21.07
C GLY A 109 18.25 -0.11 -19.87
N VAL A 110 19.37 0.50 -19.46
CA VAL A 110 19.45 1.40 -18.29
C VAL A 110 19.33 2.83 -18.78
N MET A 111 18.32 3.57 -18.30
CA MET A 111 18.17 4.99 -18.56
C MET A 111 18.81 5.81 -17.44
N ASP A 112 20.07 6.19 -17.63
CA ASP A 112 20.78 7.04 -16.68
C ASP A 112 20.69 8.52 -17.05
N MET A 113 19.80 9.25 -16.38
CA MET A 113 19.66 10.70 -16.51
C MET A 113 20.27 11.46 -15.33
N SER A 114 21.06 10.81 -14.47
CA SER A 114 21.55 11.36 -13.19
C SER A 114 22.36 12.64 -13.28
N LEU A 115 22.83 12.99 -14.47
CA LEU A 115 23.60 14.20 -14.73
C LEU A 115 22.77 15.29 -15.40
N CYS A 116 21.54 14.99 -15.82
CA CYS A 116 20.65 15.94 -16.45
C CYS A 116 20.12 16.94 -15.43
N ARG A 117 20.22 18.24 -15.72
CA ARG A 117 19.87 19.31 -14.76
C ARG A 117 18.69 20.17 -15.17
N ASN A 118 18.31 20.11 -16.44
CA ASN A 118 17.31 21.00 -17.03
C ASN A 118 16.06 20.26 -17.49
N LEU A 119 15.85 19.03 -17.04
CA LEU A 119 14.62 18.29 -17.32
C LEU A 119 13.46 18.84 -16.49
N ASP A 120 12.37 19.18 -17.17
CA ASP A 120 11.09 19.59 -16.58
C ASP A 120 10.01 18.51 -16.69
N THR A 121 10.18 17.58 -17.64
CA THR A 121 9.24 16.51 -17.96
C THR A 121 10.03 15.22 -18.15
N PHE A 122 9.65 14.17 -17.42
CA PHE A 122 10.31 12.87 -17.47
C PHE A 122 9.28 11.74 -17.47
N VAL A 123 8.91 11.29 -18.67
CA VAL A 123 7.87 10.31 -18.94
C VAL A 123 8.47 9.13 -19.72
N VAL A 124 8.32 7.94 -19.15
CA VAL A 124 8.82 6.65 -19.65
C VAL A 124 7.73 5.62 -19.38
N LEU A 125 6.82 5.44 -20.33
CA LEU A 125 5.63 4.61 -20.19
C LEU A 125 5.57 3.55 -21.29
N TYR A 126 5.16 2.34 -20.93
CA TYR A 126 5.04 1.24 -21.89
C TYR A 126 6.33 0.99 -22.70
N THR A 127 7.46 0.91 -22.01
CA THR A 127 8.78 0.62 -22.60
C THR A 127 9.38 -0.68 -22.05
N GLU A 128 10.54 -1.06 -22.57
CA GLU A 128 11.32 -2.21 -22.10
C GLU A 128 12.56 -1.78 -21.28
N VAL A 129 12.58 -0.54 -20.77
CA VAL A 129 13.63 -0.04 -19.88
C VAL A 129 13.68 -0.89 -18.60
N SER A 130 14.88 -1.31 -18.23
CA SER A 130 15.13 -2.19 -17.08
C SER A 130 15.46 -1.45 -15.80
N GLU A 131 16.05 -0.26 -15.91
CA GLU A 131 16.44 0.59 -14.77
C GLU A 131 16.32 2.07 -15.17
N ILE A 132 15.85 2.90 -14.25
CA ILE A 132 15.78 4.35 -14.38
C ILE A 132 16.63 4.97 -13.28
N ILE A 133 17.55 5.86 -13.64
CA ILE A 133 18.28 6.71 -12.71
C ILE A 133 17.86 8.16 -12.98
N ALA A 134 17.13 8.72 -12.02
CA ALA A 134 16.43 9.99 -12.16
C ALA A 134 17.40 11.19 -12.27
N PRO A 135 16.94 12.31 -12.89
CA PRO A 135 17.78 13.49 -13.08
C PRO A 135 18.11 14.28 -11.82
N ASP A 136 19.26 14.97 -11.84
CA ASP A 136 19.75 15.94 -10.85
C ASP A 136 19.23 17.35 -11.17
N THR A 137 17.91 17.47 -11.34
CA THR A 137 17.25 18.74 -11.65
C THR A 137 16.91 19.52 -10.38
N MET A 138 17.06 20.84 -10.44
CA MET A 138 16.59 21.77 -9.40
C MET A 138 15.15 22.24 -9.62
N LEU A 139 14.50 21.77 -10.69
CA LEU A 139 13.10 22.06 -11.01
C LEU A 139 12.17 21.07 -10.31
N PRO A 140 10.91 21.45 -10.05
CA PRO A 140 9.85 20.50 -9.74
C PRO A 140 9.86 19.34 -10.73
N LEU A 141 9.92 18.12 -10.23
CA LEU A 141 10.02 16.92 -11.04
C LEU A 141 8.83 16.01 -10.78
N THR A 142 8.21 15.58 -11.88
CA THR A 142 7.31 14.42 -11.91
C THR A 142 7.99 13.31 -12.69
N ILE A 143 8.11 12.12 -12.10
CA ILE A 143 8.60 10.91 -12.77
C ILE A 143 7.38 10.07 -13.14
N SER A 144 7.18 9.82 -14.43
CA SER A 144 6.18 8.86 -14.90
C SER A 144 6.89 7.65 -15.49
N ALA A 145 6.90 6.54 -14.75
CA ALA A 145 7.65 5.31 -15.02
C ALA A 145 6.75 4.05 -14.96
N SER A 146 5.46 4.20 -15.27
CA SER A 146 4.48 3.12 -15.20
C SER A 146 4.47 2.21 -16.44
N PHE A 147 3.93 1.00 -16.27
CA PHE A 147 3.75 0.02 -17.34
C PHE A 147 5.06 -0.43 -18.02
N ASN A 148 6.16 -0.49 -17.30
CA ASN A 148 7.44 -0.98 -17.81
C ASN A 148 7.70 -2.38 -17.24
N PRO A 149 7.32 -3.47 -17.96
CA PRO A 149 7.40 -4.83 -17.42
C PRO A 149 8.82 -5.29 -17.08
N MET A 150 9.85 -4.67 -17.68
CA MET A 150 11.25 -4.98 -17.39
C MET A 150 11.84 -4.13 -16.27
N LEU A 151 11.16 -3.06 -15.85
CA LEU A 151 11.69 -2.09 -14.91
C LEU A 151 11.79 -2.71 -13.51
N SER A 152 13.01 -2.72 -12.99
CA SER A 152 13.35 -3.34 -11.70
C SER A 152 13.98 -2.38 -10.71
N VAL A 153 14.44 -1.22 -11.18
CA VAL A 153 15.09 -0.18 -10.38
C VAL A 153 14.60 1.19 -10.82
N ILE A 154 14.19 2.01 -9.85
CA ILE A 154 14.01 3.45 -10.00
C ILE A 154 14.88 4.10 -8.93
N ASP A 155 16.01 4.69 -9.33
CA ASP A 155 16.91 5.41 -8.43
C ASP A 155 16.57 6.91 -8.44
N THR A 156 16.00 7.37 -7.33
CA THR A 156 15.59 8.77 -7.09
C THR A 156 16.58 9.55 -6.22
N THR A 157 17.78 9.00 -5.95
CA THR A 157 18.75 9.59 -5.01
C THR A 157 19.33 10.94 -5.46
N ARG A 158 19.10 11.33 -6.72
CA ARG A 158 19.51 12.61 -7.29
C ARG A 158 18.43 13.69 -7.25
N CYS A 159 17.17 13.34 -6.96
CA CYS A 159 16.04 14.27 -6.95
C CYS A 159 15.33 14.35 -5.59
N THR A 160 16.06 14.18 -4.49
CA THR A 160 15.53 14.07 -3.12
C THR A 160 14.66 15.25 -2.67
N SER A 161 15.01 16.49 -3.05
CA SER A 161 14.24 17.68 -2.64
C SER A 161 13.18 18.15 -3.64
N ASN A 162 13.25 17.71 -4.90
CA ASN A 162 12.48 18.32 -5.99
C ASN A 162 11.51 17.35 -6.67
N LEU A 163 11.58 16.05 -6.34
CA LEU A 163 10.58 15.07 -6.77
C LEU A 163 9.27 15.32 -6.03
N GLU A 164 8.25 15.81 -6.76
CA GLU A 164 6.92 16.10 -6.20
C GLU A 164 5.96 14.94 -6.40
N MET A 165 6.06 14.23 -7.53
CA MET A 165 5.17 13.12 -7.87
C MET A 165 5.93 12.00 -8.56
N ILE A 166 5.57 10.76 -8.23
CA ILE A 166 6.06 9.57 -8.92
C ILE A 166 4.89 8.66 -9.29
N PHE A 167 4.81 8.31 -10.58
CA PHE A 167 3.94 7.27 -11.12
C PHE A 167 4.81 6.08 -11.50
N ALA A 168 4.69 4.98 -10.77
CA ALA A 168 5.49 3.77 -10.91
C ALA A 168 4.60 2.52 -10.82
N HIS A 169 3.37 2.60 -11.31
CA HIS A 169 2.42 1.49 -11.27
C HIS A 169 2.66 0.49 -12.42
N ASP A 170 2.18 -0.74 -12.25
CA ASP A 170 2.24 -1.80 -13.27
C ASP A 170 3.67 -2.20 -13.73
N ASN A 171 4.65 -2.17 -12.84
CA ASN A 171 6.03 -2.61 -13.06
C ASN A 171 6.29 -3.99 -12.42
N GLN A 172 6.10 -5.05 -13.19
CA GLN A 172 6.12 -6.43 -12.68
C GLN A 172 7.46 -6.87 -12.08
N ASN A 173 8.59 -6.25 -12.45
CA ASN A 173 9.91 -6.61 -11.93
C ASN A 173 10.38 -5.70 -10.80
N LEU A 174 9.59 -4.71 -10.39
CA LEU A 174 9.93 -3.80 -9.30
C LEU A 174 9.72 -4.51 -7.95
N ILE A 175 10.82 -4.79 -7.26
CA ILE A 175 10.79 -5.52 -5.98
C ILE A 175 10.88 -4.57 -4.78
N ASN A 176 11.63 -3.47 -4.93
CA ASN A 176 11.79 -2.46 -3.90
C ASN A 176 11.71 -1.07 -4.55
N LEU A 177 11.06 -0.15 -3.85
CA LEU A 177 11.04 1.27 -4.21
C LEU A 177 11.44 2.08 -2.97
N ASP A 178 12.65 2.64 -2.99
CA ASP A 178 13.17 3.45 -1.89
C ASP A 178 12.97 4.93 -2.20
N LEU A 179 12.05 5.56 -1.46
CA LEU A 179 11.73 6.99 -1.53
C LEU A 179 12.04 7.70 -0.21
N SER A 180 12.79 7.06 0.70
CA SER A 180 12.99 7.53 2.07
C SER A 180 13.63 8.92 2.17
N GLU A 181 14.47 9.28 1.20
CA GLU A 181 15.14 10.57 1.12
C GLU A 181 14.34 11.62 0.31
N ASN A 182 13.22 11.25 -0.33
CA ASN A 182 12.45 12.13 -1.21
C ASN A 182 11.45 13.01 -0.44
N THR A 183 11.96 13.90 0.43
CA THR A 183 11.14 14.72 1.35
C THR A 183 10.23 15.74 0.67
N GLY A 184 10.42 15.99 -0.64
CA GLY A 184 9.58 16.89 -1.44
C GLY A 184 8.30 16.24 -2.00
N LEU A 185 8.15 14.93 -1.85
CA LEU A 185 7.02 14.19 -2.44
C LEU A 185 5.67 14.66 -1.89
N VAL A 186 4.71 14.76 -2.80
CA VAL A 186 3.30 15.11 -2.55
C VAL A 186 2.39 13.91 -2.83
N SER A 187 2.71 13.11 -3.85
CA SER A 187 1.95 11.91 -4.20
C SER A 187 2.84 10.78 -4.71
N ILE A 188 2.52 9.56 -4.31
CA ILE A 188 3.16 8.32 -4.75
C ILE A 188 2.09 7.40 -5.35
N TYR A 189 2.33 6.92 -6.57
CA TYR A 189 1.51 5.89 -7.22
C TYR A 189 2.40 4.70 -7.57
N ALA A 190 2.37 3.66 -6.73
CA ALA A 190 3.18 2.45 -6.83
C ALA A 190 2.29 1.19 -6.80
N ASP A 191 1.03 1.31 -7.20
CA ASP A 191 0.05 0.23 -7.26
C ASP A 191 0.32 -0.78 -8.38
N ASN A 192 -0.30 -1.96 -8.29
CA ASN A 192 -0.20 -3.03 -9.28
C ASN A 192 1.23 -3.53 -9.56
N ASN A 193 2.13 -3.38 -8.60
CA ASN A 193 3.47 -3.96 -8.63
C ASN A 193 3.47 -5.28 -7.86
N SER A 194 3.04 -6.37 -8.50
CA SER A 194 2.77 -7.66 -7.83
C SER A 194 3.99 -8.36 -7.21
N ASN A 195 5.21 -7.86 -7.40
CA ASN A 195 6.42 -8.34 -6.74
C ASN A 195 7.06 -7.29 -5.80
N LEU A 196 6.42 -6.13 -5.62
CA LEU A 196 6.91 -5.06 -4.75
C LEU A 196 6.71 -5.46 -3.28
N MET A 197 7.81 -5.79 -2.63
CA MET A 197 7.85 -6.27 -1.24
C MET A 197 8.26 -5.18 -0.24
N SER A 198 8.90 -4.11 -0.71
CA SER A 198 9.37 -2.98 0.12
C SER A 198 9.07 -1.65 -0.55
N LEU A 199 8.37 -0.77 0.17
CA LEU A 199 8.17 0.63 -0.18
C LEU A 199 8.65 1.48 0.99
N GLU A 200 9.82 2.10 0.84
CA GLU A 200 10.37 2.99 1.87
C GLU A 200 9.86 4.41 1.61
N LEU A 201 9.14 4.98 2.57
CA LEU A 201 8.47 6.28 2.43
C LEU A 201 9.31 7.41 3.05
N PRO A 202 9.23 8.64 2.53
CA PRO A 202 9.87 9.78 3.15
C PRO A 202 9.15 10.20 4.42
N HIS A 203 9.88 10.52 5.48
CA HIS A 203 9.27 11.08 6.70
C HIS A 203 9.03 12.59 6.52
N THR A 204 7.87 12.96 5.96
CA THR A 204 7.56 14.35 5.58
C THR A 204 6.08 14.73 5.77
N GLU A 205 5.84 16.02 5.98
CA GLU A 205 4.50 16.61 6.05
C GLU A 205 3.93 16.98 4.66
N THR A 206 4.73 16.90 3.60
CA THR A 206 4.31 17.24 2.23
C THR A 206 3.51 16.14 1.55
N LEU A 207 3.75 14.88 1.95
CA LEU A 207 3.15 13.71 1.32
C LEU A 207 1.67 13.64 1.69
N SER A 208 0.82 13.71 0.67
CA SER A 208 -0.63 13.86 0.81
C SER A 208 -1.41 12.65 0.31
N SER A 209 -0.85 11.87 -0.61
CA SER A 209 -1.49 10.71 -1.23
C SER A 209 -0.49 9.57 -1.44
N ILE A 210 -0.87 8.37 -1.02
CA ILE A 210 -0.14 7.13 -1.31
C ILE A 210 -1.11 6.14 -1.94
N ASP A 211 -0.73 5.66 -3.10
CA ASP A 211 -1.36 4.52 -3.77
C ASP A 211 -0.33 3.40 -3.92
N CYS A 212 -0.58 2.25 -3.28
CA CYS A 212 0.30 1.08 -3.24
C CYS A 212 -0.49 -0.23 -3.13
N TYR A 213 -1.72 -0.26 -3.69
CA TYR A 213 -2.55 -1.46 -3.66
C TYR A 213 -2.04 -2.54 -4.62
N ASN A 214 -2.46 -3.79 -4.41
CA ASN A 214 -2.13 -4.94 -5.26
C ASN A 214 -0.61 -5.10 -5.46
N CYS A 215 0.10 -5.07 -4.33
CA CYS A 215 1.53 -5.33 -4.22
C CYS A 215 1.76 -6.55 -3.30
N ASP A 216 3.01 -6.85 -2.95
CA ASP A 216 3.38 -7.95 -2.04
C ASP A 216 3.90 -7.39 -0.69
N LEU A 217 3.35 -6.25 -0.25
CA LEU A 217 3.80 -5.55 0.95
C LEU A 217 3.34 -6.30 2.21
N SER A 218 4.29 -6.59 3.10
CA SER A 218 4.02 -7.19 4.42
C SER A 218 4.08 -6.17 5.57
N SER A 219 4.58 -4.97 5.30
CA SER A 219 4.63 -3.84 6.21
C SER A 219 4.60 -2.52 5.44
N LEU A 220 4.07 -1.48 6.06
CA LEU A 220 4.08 -0.12 5.54
C LEU A 220 4.32 0.84 6.70
N ASP A 221 5.47 1.53 6.71
CA ASP A 221 5.81 2.51 7.75
C ASP A 221 5.27 3.89 7.38
N LEU A 222 4.30 4.37 8.15
CA LEU A 222 3.65 5.67 7.96
C LEU A 222 4.13 6.73 8.96
N THR A 223 5.21 6.44 9.69
CA THR A 223 5.75 7.34 10.72
C THR A 223 6.08 8.72 10.15
N GLY A 224 5.64 9.77 10.82
CA GLY A 224 5.92 11.16 10.44
C GLY A 224 5.11 11.70 9.25
N LEU A 225 4.14 10.94 8.72
CA LEU A 225 3.30 11.35 7.59
C LEU A 225 2.07 12.19 8.01
N SER A 226 2.30 13.27 8.74
CA SER A 226 1.24 14.14 9.29
C SER A 226 0.43 14.91 8.24
N GLY A 227 0.92 14.95 6.99
CA GLY A 227 0.25 15.52 5.83
C GLY A 227 -0.64 14.56 5.05
N LEU A 228 -0.61 13.26 5.36
CA LEU A 228 -1.27 12.22 4.56
C LEU A 228 -2.79 12.34 4.64
N ARG A 229 -3.45 12.46 3.48
CA ARG A 229 -4.91 12.61 3.35
C ARG A 229 -5.57 11.37 2.75
N MET A 230 -4.85 10.67 1.87
CA MET A 230 -5.36 9.50 1.16
C MET A 230 -4.33 8.38 1.22
N LEU A 231 -4.77 7.21 1.68
CA LEU A 231 -4.00 5.98 1.67
C LEU A 231 -4.81 4.86 1.00
N GLN A 232 -4.29 4.32 -0.09
CA GLN A 232 -4.79 3.11 -0.73
C GLN A 232 -3.70 2.03 -0.65
N CYS A 233 -3.91 1.03 0.21
CA CYS A 233 -2.96 -0.05 0.48
C CYS A 233 -3.63 -1.43 0.46
N TYR A 234 -4.78 -1.52 -0.20
CA TYR A 234 -5.59 -2.74 -0.27
C TYR A 234 -4.93 -3.85 -1.10
N SER A 235 -5.39 -5.09 -0.95
CA SER A 235 -4.82 -6.26 -1.62
C SER A 235 -3.29 -6.37 -1.41
N ASN A 236 -2.87 -6.39 -0.15
CA ASN A 236 -1.50 -6.63 0.30
C ASN A 236 -1.49 -7.71 1.40
N HIS A 237 -0.35 -7.90 2.06
CA HIS A 237 -0.16 -8.85 3.17
C HIS A 237 0.12 -8.14 4.51
N LEU A 238 -0.48 -6.96 4.72
CA LEU A 238 -0.28 -6.18 5.94
C LEU A 238 -0.97 -6.86 7.12
N ASN A 239 -0.21 -7.16 8.18
CA ASN A 239 -0.74 -7.73 9.43
C ASN A 239 -1.03 -6.67 10.51
N ALA A 240 -0.45 -5.47 10.34
CA ALA A 240 -0.64 -4.30 11.17
C ALA A 240 -0.53 -3.06 10.29
N LEU A 241 -1.26 -2.00 10.66
CA LEU A 241 -1.24 -0.71 9.98
C LEU A 241 -1.37 0.40 11.03
N ASP A 242 -0.26 1.10 11.30
CA ASP A 242 -0.24 2.21 12.25
C ASP A 242 -0.48 3.53 11.49
N VAL A 243 -1.66 4.12 11.69
CA VAL A 243 -2.06 5.42 11.11
C VAL A 243 -2.04 6.56 12.14
N SER A 244 -1.40 6.35 13.29
CA SER A 244 -1.48 7.28 14.43
C SER A 244 -0.91 8.67 14.15
N ASP A 245 0.15 8.75 13.33
CA ASP A 245 0.78 9.99 12.86
C ASP A 245 0.04 10.63 11.66
N CYS A 246 -0.95 9.96 11.06
CA CYS A 246 -1.70 10.45 9.90
C CYS A 246 -2.96 11.25 10.32
N ASN A 247 -2.80 12.27 11.15
CA ASN A 247 -3.92 12.98 11.80
C ASN A 247 -4.87 13.71 10.83
N VAL A 248 -4.44 13.96 9.59
CA VAL A 248 -5.27 14.61 8.55
C VAL A 248 -5.83 13.63 7.52
N LEU A 249 -5.74 12.32 7.80
CA LEU A 249 -6.25 11.26 6.94
C LEU A 249 -7.77 11.39 6.75
N MET A 250 -8.19 11.36 5.50
CA MET A 250 -9.56 11.56 5.04
C MET A 250 -10.13 10.32 4.37
N ASN A 251 -9.27 9.59 3.64
CA ASN A 251 -9.60 8.36 2.94
C ASN A 251 -8.60 7.26 3.30
N LEU A 252 -9.11 6.15 3.84
CA LEU A 252 -8.34 4.95 4.10
C LEU A 252 -8.98 3.76 3.41
N ASP A 253 -8.28 3.18 2.44
CA ASP A 253 -8.62 1.90 1.86
C ASP A 253 -7.51 0.89 2.18
N CYS A 254 -7.82 -0.04 3.07
CA CYS A 254 -6.93 -1.09 3.55
C CYS A 254 -7.58 -2.48 3.38
N HIS A 255 -8.58 -2.61 2.50
CA HIS A 255 -9.30 -3.86 2.31
C HIS A 255 -8.40 -4.99 1.79
N ALA A 256 -8.80 -6.25 1.99
CA ALA A 256 -8.04 -7.42 1.56
C ALA A 256 -6.57 -7.38 2.05
N ASN A 257 -6.41 -7.32 3.37
CA ASN A 257 -5.14 -7.47 4.07
C ASN A 257 -5.32 -8.51 5.20
N GLU A 258 -4.34 -8.63 6.09
CA GLU A 258 -4.34 -9.58 7.20
C GLU A 258 -4.44 -8.87 8.56
N LEU A 259 -5.02 -7.66 8.59
CA LEU A 259 -5.11 -6.84 9.81
C LEU A 259 -5.99 -7.51 10.87
N THR A 260 -5.53 -7.51 12.12
CA THR A 260 -6.30 -8.02 13.28
C THR A 260 -6.83 -6.91 14.17
N GLU A 261 -6.24 -5.72 14.05
CA GLU A 261 -6.61 -4.51 14.75
C GLU A 261 -6.45 -3.31 13.82
N LEU A 262 -7.25 -2.27 14.05
CA LEU A 262 -7.15 -1.00 13.33
C LEU A 262 -7.55 0.14 14.29
N ASP A 263 -6.55 0.81 14.85
CA ASP A 263 -6.77 1.98 15.71
C ASP A 263 -6.91 3.24 14.86
N LEU A 264 -8.11 3.85 14.89
CA LEU A 264 -8.46 5.07 14.16
C LEU A 264 -8.64 6.27 15.10
N SER A 265 -8.21 6.15 16.36
CA SER A 265 -8.52 7.12 17.42
C SER A 265 -7.91 8.51 17.20
N THR A 266 -6.88 8.64 16.35
CA THR A 266 -6.25 9.93 16.00
C THR A 266 -6.75 10.50 14.66
N ASN A 267 -7.50 9.73 13.87
CA ASN A 267 -7.90 10.08 12.49
C ASN A 267 -9.30 10.70 12.45
N GLY A 268 -9.53 11.75 13.24
CA GLY A 268 -10.86 12.37 13.39
C GLY A 268 -11.46 13.01 12.13
N LEU A 269 -10.65 13.18 11.07
CA LEU A 269 -11.08 13.70 9.77
C LEU A 269 -11.49 12.61 8.76
N LEU A 270 -11.40 11.33 9.12
CA LEU A 270 -11.74 10.21 8.25
C LEU A 270 -13.24 10.23 7.89
N PHE A 271 -13.56 10.15 6.61
CA PHE A 271 -14.95 10.04 6.12
C PHE A 271 -15.13 8.93 5.08
N CYS A 272 -14.04 8.42 4.50
CA CYS A 272 -14.02 7.19 3.72
C CYS A 272 -13.15 6.14 4.41
N LEU A 273 -13.71 4.95 4.60
CA LEU A 273 -13.03 3.79 5.17
C LEU A 273 -13.49 2.55 4.40
N ASP A 274 -12.55 1.77 3.90
CA ASP A 274 -12.79 0.37 3.54
C ASP A 274 -11.73 -0.49 4.24
N CYS A 275 -12.18 -1.28 5.22
CA CYS A 275 -11.35 -2.29 5.88
C CYS A 275 -11.86 -3.72 5.66
N THR A 276 -12.69 -3.93 4.63
CA THR A 276 -13.26 -5.26 4.33
C THR A 276 -12.19 -6.30 4.00
N GLY A 277 -12.47 -7.59 4.24
CA GLY A 277 -11.50 -8.65 3.98
C GLY A 277 -10.25 -8.60 4.86
N ASN A 278 -10.39 -8.14 6.11
CA ASN A 278 -9.42 -8.27 7.19
C ASN A 278 -9.98 -9.17 8.32
N ASN A 279 -9.21 -9.36 9.38
CA ASN A 279 -9.55 -10.17 10.56
C ASN A 279 -9.78 -9.31 11.82
N ILE A 280 -10.42 -8.15 11.64
CA ILE A 280 -10.65 -7.17 12.72
C ILE A 280 -11.87 -7.57 13.54
N ASN A 281 -11.77 -7.50 14.87
CA ASN A 281 -12.87 -7.86 15.78
C ASN A 281 -13.51 -6.66 16.48
N GLU A 282 -12.84 -5.51 16.50
CA GLU A 282 -13.34 -4.28 17.10
C GLU A 282 -12.90 -3.07 16.29
N LEU A 283 -13.86 -2.18 16.03
CA LEU A 283 -13.64 -0.84 15.47
C LEU A 283 -14.30 0.16 16.42
N ASP A 284 -13.51 1.11 16.92
CA ASP A 284 -13.99 2.24 17.71
C ASP A 284 -13.98 3.50 16.85
N PHE A 285 -15.16 4.11 16.69
CA PHE A 285 -15.34 5.34 15.91
C PHE A 285 -15.66 6.55 16.79
N SER A 286 -15.50 6.44 18.11
CA SER A 286 -15.84 7.51 19.06
C SER A 286 -15.12 8.84 18.82
N ASN A 287 -13.95 8.81 18.16
CA ASN A 287 -13.19 10.00 17.77
C ASN A 287 -13.36 10.39 16.28
N ASN A 288 -14.08 9.60 15.48
CA ASN A 288 -14.22 9.79 14.03
C ASN A 288 -15.58 10.40 13.70
N THR A 289 -15.74 11.71 13.94
CA THR A 289 -17.05 12.39 13.93
C THR A 289 -17.81 12.35 12.61
N ASN A 290 -17.15 12.03 11.49
CA ASN A 290 -17.81 11.88 10.18
C ASN A 290 -18.37 10.46 9.96
N ILE A 291 -17.95 9.48 10.76
CA ILE A 291 -18.51 8.13 10.82
C ILE A 291 -19.60 8.17 11.89
N GLN A 292 -20.88 8.14 11.49
CA GLN A 292 -22.01 8.50 12.36
C GLN A 292 -22.54 7.33 13.22
N ILE A 293 -21.66 6.39 13.54
CA ILE A 293 -21.85 5.27 14.48
C ILE A 293 -20.68 5.26 15.48
N ASN A 294 -20.84 4.67 16.66
CA ASN A 294 -19.79 4.67 17.69
C ASN A 294 -18.75 3.56 17.51
N GLY A 295 -19.06 2.53 16.74
CA GLY A 295 -18.18 1.38 16.57
C GLY A 295 -18.90 0.12 16.11
N ILE A 296 -18.10 -0.88 15.77
CA ILE A 296 -18.52 -2.21 15.34
C ILE A 296 -17.73 -3.24 16.14
N ILE A 297 -18.41 -4.24 16.70
CA ILE A 297 -17.77 -5.30 17.48
C ILE A 297 -18.24 -6.67 16.99
N ALA A 298 -17.32 -7.62 16.94
CA ALA A 298 -17.61 -9.05 16.80
C ALA A 298 -17.76 -9.71 18.18
N GLU A 299 -18.86 -10.42 18.39
CA GLU A 299 -19.06 -11.33 19.53
C GLU A 299 -19.06 -12.78 19.00
N GLY A 300 -18.05 -13.57 19.36
CA GLY A 300 -17.84 -14.94 18.86
C GLY A 300 -16.78 -15.00 17.75
N ASP A 301 -16.75 -16.11 17.01
CA ASP A 301 -15.68 -16.41 16.05
C ASP A 301 -16.02 -15.84 14.65
N GLY A 302 -15.73 -14.57 14.44
CA GLY A 302 -15.91 -13.90 13.18
C GLY A 302 -15.27 -12.52 13.16
N SER A 303 -14.98 -12.02 11.98
CA SER A 303 -14.45 -10.67 11.79
C SER A 303 -15.54 -9.69 11.35
N ILE A 304 -15.26 -8.42 11.58
CA ILE A 304 -16.08 -7.30 11.16
C ILE A 304 -15.27 -6.34 10.28
N ALA A 305 -15.99 -5.53 9.51
CA ALA A 305 -15.41 -4.44 8.75
C ALA A 305 -16.44 -3.32 8.53
N ASP A 306 -15.92 -2.14 8.20
CA ASP A 306 -16.71 -1.02 7.69
C ASP A 306 -16.29 -0.72 6.25
N LYS A 307 -17.30 -0.41 5.44
CA LYS A 307 -17.16 0.16 4.10
C LYS A 307 -18.04 1.39 4.03
N THR A 308 -17.46 2.52 4.40
CA THR A 308 -18.06 3.84 4.28
C THR A 308 -17.42 4.58 3.12
N TRP A 309 -18.26 5.06 2.20
CA TRP A 309 -17.81 5.92 1.10
C TRP A 309 -18.63 7.21 1.09
N GLN A 310 -17.96 8.32 1.37
CA GLN A 310 -18.52 9.67 1.34
C GLN A 310 -17.64 10.56 0.45
N PRO A 311 -18.06 10.94 -0.77
CA PRO A 311 -17.26 11.83 -1.59
C PRO A 311 -17.24 13.23 -0.96
N PRO A 312 -16.10 13.93 -0.92
CA PRO A 312 -16.01 15.28 -0.34
C PRO A 312 -16.77 16.34 -1.15
N PHE A 313 -17.29 16.00 -2.34
CA PHE A 313 -18.10 16.88 -3.18
C PHE A 313 -19.49 16.27 -3.41
N TYR A 314 -20.51 17.07 -3.08
CA TYR A 314 -21.95 16.78 -3.04
C TYR A 314 -22.50 16.00 -4.25
N PHE A 315 -22.42 14.68 -4.16
CA PHE A 315 -23.35 13.76 -4.82
C PHE A 315 -23.98 12.90 -3.73
N ASP A 316 -25.03 13.41 -3.08
CA ASP A 316 -25.76 12.70 -2.01
C ASP A 316 -26.24 11.30 -2.45
N ASP A 317 -26.43 11.09 -3.76
CA ASP A 317 -26.93 9.84 -4.33
C ASP A 317 -25.89 8.69 -4.35
N LEU A 318 -24.64 8.91 -3.93
CA LEU A 318 -23.58 7.90 -3.98
C LEU A 318 -23.02 7.51 -2.60
N ILE A 319 -23.51 8.09 -1.50
CA ILE A 319 -23.00 7.77 -0.17
C ILE A 319 -23.44 6.35 0.23
N THR A 320 -22.49 5.54 0.67
CA THR A 320 -22.75 4.18 1.17
C THR A 320 -22.21 4.01 2.58
N TYR A 321 -23.02 3.36 3.41
CA TYR A 321 -22.70 3.00 4.80
C TYR A 321 -22.95 1.52 4.95
N THR A 322 -21.90 0.70 5.00
CA THR A 322 -22.09 -0.76 5.08
C THR A 322 -21.12 -1.40 6.05
N ALA A 323 -21.68 -2.02 7.09
CA ALA A 323 -20.93 -2.88 7.98
C ALA A 323 -20.96 -4.31 7.42
N TYR A 324 -19.82 -4.99 7.46
CA TYR A 324 -19.68 -6.37 7.03
C TYR A 324 -19.31 -7.26 8.20
N ALA A 325 -19.90 -8.45 8.23
CA ALA A 325 -19.60 -9.51 9.17
C ALA A 325 -19.15 -10.73 8.36
N GLN A 326 -18.09 -11.39 8.80
CA GLN A 326 -17.54 -12.57 8.14
C GLN A 326 -17.24 -13.64 9.19
N PRO A 327 -17.99 -14.76 9.25
CA PRO A 327 -17.71 -15.84 10.18
C PRO A 327 -16.38 -16.50 9.84
N GLU A 328 -15.67 -16.93 10.87
CA GLU A 328 -14.51 -17.81 10.72
C GLU A 328 -14.91 -19.23 10.30
N SER A 329 -13.93 -20.05 9.95
CA SER A 329 -14.19 -21.43 9.52
C SER A 329 -14.83 -22.24 10.65
N GLY A 330 -16.04 -22.74 10.42
CA GLY A 330 -16.80 -23.52 11.42
C GLY A 330 -17.75 -22.69 12.29
N SER A 331 -17.77 -21.37 12.09
CA SER A 331 -18.69 -20.44 12.74
C SER A 331 -19.88 -20.07 11.83
N GLU A 332 -21.02 -19.73 12.43
CA GLU A 332 -22.20 -19.20 11.77
C GLU A 332 -22.48 -17.76 12.25
N PHE A 333 -22.82 -16.88 11.31
CA PHE A 333 -23.27 -15.53 11.63
C PHE A 333 -24.73 -15.55 12.11
N LEU A 334 -24.97 -15.05 13.31
CA LEU A 334 -26.26 -15.04 14.00
C LEU A 334 -27.07 -13.76 13.72
N GLY A 335 -26.41 -12.70 13.25
CA GLY A 335 -27.04 -11.42 12.92
C GLY A 335 -26.35 -10.22 13.54
N TRP A 336 -26.81 -9.05 13.12
CA TRP A 336 -26.44 -7.74 13.65
C TRP A 336 -27.39 -7.33 14.76
N PHE A 337 -26.84 -6.85 15.87
CA PHE A 337 -27.59 -6.40 17.04
C PHE A 337 -27.16 -4.99 17.45
N ASN A 338 -28.05 -4.28 18.14
CA ASN A 338 -27.69 -3.07 18.88
C ASN A 338 -27.27 -3.40 20.33
N GLU A 339 -26.85 -2.39 21.09
CA GLU A 339 -26.41 -2.53 22.49
C GLU A 339 -27.52 -3.04 23.43
N ASP A 340 -28.79 -2.82 23.10
CA ASP A 340 -29.94 -3.34 23.86
C ASP A 340 -30.26 -4.81 23.52
N GLY A 341 -29.55 -5.40 22.55
CA GLY A 341 -29.74 -6.77 22.08
C GLY A 341 -30.89 -6.94 21.07
N GLU A 342 -31.40 -5.86 20.49
CA GLU A 342 -32.38 -5.90 19.40
C GLU A 342 -31.70 -6.32 18.09
N LEU A 343 -32.33 -7.25 17.37
CA LEU A 343 -31.87 -7.71 16.06
C LEU A 343 -32.13 -6.63 15.00
N LEU A 344 -31.06 -6.15 14.37
CA LEU A 344 -31.09 -5.16 13.29
C LEU A 344 -31.21 -5.83 11.91
N SER A 345 -30.45 -6.89 11.67
CA SER A 345 -30.41 -7.61 10.39
C SER A 345 -29.82 -9.01 10.54
N THR A 346 -30.16 -9.92 9.63
CA THR A 346 -29.54 -11.25 9.49
C THR A 346 -28.65 -11.36 8.24
N GLU A 347 -28.53 -10.29 7.45
CA GLU A 347 -27.65 -10.24 6.28
C GLU A 347 -26.21 -9.93 6.71
N TYR A 348 -25.22 -10.55 6.08
CA TYR A 348 -23.80 -10.31 6.36
C TYR A 348 -23.40 -8.84 6.17
N ALA A 349 -23.99 -8.19 5.16
CA ALA A 349 -23.83 -6.77 4.90
C ALA A 349 -25.04 -6.01 5.48
N LEU A 350 -24.77 -5.11 6.44
CA LEU A 350 -25.77 -4.22 7.01
C LEU A 350 -25.60 -2.81 6.45
N ASP A 351 -26.59 -2.37 5.66
CA ASP A 351 -26.77 -0.95 5.38
C ASP A 351 -27.31 -0.25 6.64
N TYR A 352 -26.45 0.55 7.28
CA TYR A 352 -26.78 1.27 8.50
C TYR A 352 -27.13 2.75 8.25
N SER A 353 -27.38 3.16 7.01
CA SER A 353 -27.77 4.54 6.65
C SER A 353 -29.02 5.03 7.41
N SER A 354 -29.93 4.13 7.77
CA SER A 354 -31.12 4.45 8.57
C SER A 354 -30.84 4.67 10.07
N LEU A 355 -29.65 4.30 10.54
CA LEU A 355 -29.23 4.33 11.94
C LEU A 355 -28.30 5.51 12.27
N LEU A 356 -27.97 6.31 11.25
CA LEU A 356 -27.08 7.45 11.36
C LEU A 356 -27.54 8.46 12.42
N GLY A 357 -26.59 8.97 13.20
CA GLY A 357 -26.84 10.00 14.22
C GLY A 357 -27.48 9.49 15.51
N GLN A 358 -27.68 8.18 15.65
CA GLN A 358 -28.20 7.56 16.88
C GLN A 358 -27.11 7.20 17.89
N ASN A 359 -25.82 7.47 17.59
CA ASN A 359 -24.67 7.06 18.40
C ASN A 359 -24.75 5.57 18.77
N ILE A 360 -25.06 4.74 17.77
CA ILE A 360 -25.25 3.31 17.96
C ILE A 360 -23.92 2.57 17.82
N ARG A 361 -23.75 1.49 18.57
CA ARG A 361 -22.71 0.49 18.35
C ARG A 361 -23.33 -0.74 17.71
N LEU A 362 -22.72 -1.22 16.63
CA LEU A 362 -23.17 -2.40 15.89
C LEU A 362 -22.46 -3.63 16.43
N ILE A 363 -23.22 -4.68 16.74
CA ILE A 363 -22.68 -5.92 17.31
C ILE A 363 -22.98 -7.06 16.33
N ALA A 364 -21.95 -7.57 15.66
CA ALA A 364 -22.05 -8.79 14.87
C ALA A 364 -21.91 -9.98 15.81
N ARG A 365 -22.93 -10.84 15.88
CA ARG A 365 -22.86 -12.08 16.67
C ARG A 365 -22.56 -13.26 15.77
N PHE A 366 -21.69 -14.12 16.24
CA PHE A 366 -21.31 -15.37 15.62
C PHE A 366 -21.50 -16.51 16.62
N THR A 367 -21.64 -17.73 16.14
CA THR A 367 -21.42 -18.89 17.01
C THR A 367 -19.95 -18.91 17.41
N GLY A 368 -19.61 -19.21 18.66
CA GLY A 368 -18.27 -19.74 18.93
C GLY A 368 -18.10 -21.02 18.11
N GLY A 369 -16.94 -21.22 17.49
CA GLY A 369 -16.58 -22.47 16.80
C GLY A 369 -16.80 -23.67 17.72
N GLU A 370 -16.81 -24.89 17.16
CA GLU A 370 -17.06 -26.12 17.94
C GLU A 370 -16.38 -26.05 19.31
N ALA A 371 -17.19 -26.01 20.38
CA ALA A 371 -16.73 -25.69 21.73
C ALA A 371 -15.48 -26.51 22.06
N LEU A 372 -14.34 -25.82 22.22
CA LEU A 372 -13.12 -26.47 22.64
C LEU A 372 -13.41 -27.16 23.99
N PRO A 373 -13.00 -28.42 24.20
CA PRO A 373 -13.15 -29.05 25.51
C PRO A 373 -12.49 -28.18 26.59
N GLY A 374 -13.31 -27.59 27.45
CA GLY A 374 -12.93 -26.67 28.50
C GLY A 374 -13.30 -25.20 28.26
N ASP A 375 -13.78 -24.82 27.08
CA ASP A 375 -14.29 -23.49 26.74
C ASP A 375 -15.81 -23.44 27.00
N ILE A 376 -16.17 -23.05 28.22
CA ILE A 376 -17.55 -23.07 28.70
C ILE A 376 -18.26 -21.76 28.33
N ASP A 377 -17.53 -20.66 28.19
CA ASP A 377 -18.09 -19.38 27.80
C ASP A 377 -18.17 -19.15 26.27
N GLY A 378 -17.60 -20.07 25.48
CA GLY A 378 -17.67 -20.06 24.02
C GLY A 378 -16.83 -18.95 23.40
N SER A 379 -15.76 -18.56 24.08
CA SER A 379 -14.86 -17.47 23.67
C SER A 379 -13.79 -17.91 22.66
N GLY A 380 -13.75 -19.20 22.31
CA GLY A 380 -12.74 -19.77 21.42
C GLY A 380 -11.42 -20.08 22.13
N ALA A 381 -11.31 -19.91 23.45
CA ALA A 381 -10.08 -20.15 24.20
C ALA A 381 -10.32 -20.64 25.65
N VAL A 382 -9.70 -21.77 26.02
CA VAL A 382 -9.75 -22.31 27.40
C VAL A 382 -8.92 -21.46 28.35
N ASN A 383 -9.57 -20.67 29.20
CA ASN A 383 -8.93 -19.70 30.09
C ASN A 383 -9.46 -19.75 31.55
N ILE A 384 -9.04 -18.78 32.39
CA ILE A 384 -9.41 -18.77 33.82
C ILE A 384 -10.91 -18.50 34.03
N ASN A 385 -11.56 -17.79 33.12
CA ASN A 385 -12.99 -17.51 33.19
C ASN A 385 -13.80 -18.79 33.03
N ASP A 386 -13.39 -19.70 32.14
CA ASP A 386 -14.00 -21.03 32.00
C ASP A 386 -13.87 -21.85 33.28
N ALA A 387 -12.68 -21.87 33.88
CA ALA A 387 -12.45 -22.59 35.14
C ALA A 387 -13.33 -22.03 36.28
N LEU A 388 -13.52 -20.72 36.31
CA LEU A 388 -14.37 -20.04 37.27
C LEU A 388 -15.85 -20.35 37.02
N LEU A 389 -16.27 -20.39 35.76
CA LEU A 389 -17.63 -20.72 35.35
C LEU A 389 -17.97 -22.18 35.70
N ALA A 390 -17.06 -23.11 35.41
CA ALA A 390 -17.13 -24.51 35.83
C ALA A 390 -17.28 -24.64 37.35
N LEU A 391 -16.46 -23.90 38.12
CA LEU A 391 -16.50 -23.95 39.59
C LEU A 391 -17.82 -23.40 40.15
N ARG A 392 -18.34 -22.30 39.58
CA ARG A 392 -19.63 -21.74 39.98
C ARG A 392 -20.77 -22.72 39.70
N ALA A 393 -20.74 -23.40 38.56
CA ALA A 393 -21.71 -24.43 38.20
C ALA A 393 -21.62 -25.64 39.14
N ALA A 394 -20.42 -26.14 39.41
CA ALA A 394 -20.17 -27.25 40.35
C ALA A 394 -20.63 -26.93 41.79
N MET A 395 -20.62 -25.64 42.18
CA MET A 395 -21.14 -25.16 43.47
C MET A 395 -22.66 -24.93 43.47
N GLY A 396 -23.35 -25.12 42.34
CA GLY A 396 -24.78 -24.86 42.19
C GLY A 396 -25.15 -23.38 42.25
N ILE A 397 -24.20 -22.49 41.97
CA ILE A 397 -24.41 -21.03 41.95
C ILE A 397 -25.09 -20.60 40.66
N ILE A 398 -24.81 -21.30 39.55
CA ILE A 398 -25.36 -21.04 38.22
C ILE A 398 -25.80 -22.35 37.58
N GLU A 399 -26.80 -22.28 36.70
CA GLU A 399 -27.17 -23.38 35.80
C GLU A 399 -26.54 -23.12 34.42
N LEU A 400 -25.96 -24.17 33.84
CA LEU A 400 -25.33 -24.13 32.52
C LEU A 400 -26.24 -24.75 31.47
N THR A 401 -26.10 -24.34 30.20
CA THR A 401 -26.82 -24.97 29.10
C THR A 401 -26.26 -26.38 28.80
N PRO A 402 -26.99 -27.25 28.09
CA PRO A 402 -26.48 -28.56 27.67
C PRO A 402 -25.17 -28.48 26.88
N GLU A 403 -25.01 -27.45 26.06
CA GLU A 403 -23.80 -27.20 25.25
C GLU A 403 -22.62 -26.83 26.15
N GLN A 404 -22.83 -25.94 27.13
CA GLN A 404 -21.82 -25.58 28.13
C GLN A 404 -21.44 -26.76 29.02
N ILE A 405 -22.41 -27.61 29.39
CA ILE A 405 -22.14 -28.86 30.11
C ILE A 405 -21.29 -29.79 29.26
N SER A 406 -21.60 -29.92 27.97
CA SER A 406 -20.82 -30.74 27.04
C SER A 406 -19.40 -30.21 26.84
N ALA A 407 -19.21 -28.89 26.81
CA ALA A 407 -17.90 -28.26 26.66
C ALA A 407 -17.06 -28.37 27.94
N GLY A 408 -17.68 -28.23 29.11
CA GLY A 408 -16.99 -28.26 30.40
C GLY A 408 -16.84 -29.64 31.05
N ASP A 409 -17.47 -30.71 30.54
CA ASP A 409 -17.34 -32.08 31.07
C ASP A 409 -16.03 -32.73 30.58
N MET A 410 -14.93 -32.38 31.24
CA MET A 410 -13.57 -32.81 30.86
C MET A 410 -13.30 -34.29 31.16
N ASN A 411 -14.07 -34.91 32.06
CA ASN A 411 -13.90 -36.30 32.45
C ASN A 411 -14.92 -37.26 31.79
N GLY A 412 -15.93 -36.73 31.09
CA GLY A 412 -16.94 -37.49 30.36
C GLY A 412 -18.00 -38.17 31.24
N ASN A 413 -18.27 -37.64 32.44
CA ASN A 413 -19.22 -38.23 33.39
C ASN A 413 -20.68 -37.75 33.18
N GLY A 414 -20.89 -36.78 32.29
CA GLY A 414 -22.17 -36.17 31.97
C GLY A 414 -22.56 -34.98 32.84
N SER A 415 -21.65 -34.43 33.65
CA SER A 415 -21.88 -33.29 34.54
C SER A 415 -20.59 -32.53 34.86
N ILE A 416 -20.71 -31.22 35.14
CA ILE A 416 -19.57 -30.38 35.52
C ILE A 416 -19.34 -30.43 37.04
N GLY A 417 -18.21 -31.00 37.43
CA GLY A 417 -17.72 -31.09 38.80
C GLY A 417 -16.52 -30.18 39.09
N VAL A 418 -16.06 -30.22 40.35
CA VAL A 418 -14.84 -29.50 40.77
C VAL A 418 -13.59 -30.03 40.06
N ASP A 419 -13.59 -31.32 39.72
CA ASP A 419 -12.52 -31.97 38.98
C ASP A 419 -12.43 -31.48 37.54
N ASP A 420 -13.56 -31.21 36.89
CA ASP A 420 -13.60 -30.56 35.57
C ASP A 420 -13.04 -29.14 35.63
N ALA A 421 -13.47 -28.34 36.61
CA ALA A 421 -12.95 -27.00 36.84
C ALA A 421 -11.42 -26.99 37.07
N VAL A 422 -10.88 -28.00 37.75
CA VAL A 422 -9.44 -28.15 37.96
C VAL A 422 -8.73 -28.56 36.67
N MET A 423 -9.32 -29.40 35.82
CA MET A 423 -8.74 -29.73 34.51
C MET A 423 -8.68 -28.50 33.60
N ILE A 424 -9.77 -27.74 33.54
CA ILE A 424 -9.86 -26.48 32.76
C ILE A 424 -8.82 -25.48 33.26
N LEU A 425 -8.69 -25.30 34.58
CA LEU A 425 -7.67 -24.42 35.16
C LEU A 425 -6.24 -24.86 34.80
N ARG A 426 -5.98 -26.16 34.72
CA ARG A 426 -4.66 -26.67 34.34
C ARG A 426 -4.36 -26.45 32.86
N ILE A 427 -5.36 -26.54 31.99
CA ILE A 427 -5.25 -26.19 30.57
C ILE A 427 -4.99 -24.69 30.44
N ALA A 428 -5.79 -23.85 31.10
CA ALA A 428 -5.64 -22.39 31.11
C ALA A 428 -4.26 -21.91 31.64
N MET A 429 -3.61 -22.70 32.49
CA MET A 429 -2.26 -22.43 33.01
C MET A 429 -1.13 -23.08 32.18
N GLY A 430 -1.44 -23.77 31.08
CA GLY A 430 -0.45 -24.47 30.24
C GLY A 430 0.23 -25.66 30.96
N LEU A 431 -0.41 -26.24 31.97
CA LEU A 431 0.14 -27.36 32.76
C LEU A 431 -0.14 -28.72 32.11
N ILE A 432 -1.14 -28.78 31.23
CA ILE A 432 -1.55 -29.92 30.42
C ILE A 432 -2.12 -29.42 29.09
N ASN A 433 -2.06 -30.26 28.05
CA ASN A 433 -2.64 -30.01 26.74
C ASN A 433 -3.88 -30.87 26.53
#